data_AF-A0A2A2Y7W2-F1
#
_entry.id   AF-A0A2A2Y7W2-F1
#
_cell.length_a   1.000
_cell.length_b   1.000
_cell.length_c   1.000
_cell.angle_alpha   90.00
_cell.angle_beta   90.00
_cell.angle_gamma   90.00
#
_symmetry.space_group_name_H-M   'P 1'
#
loop_
_entity.id
_entity.type
_entity.pdbx_description
1 polymer ?
#
loop_
_entity_poly.entity_id
_entity_poly.type
_entity_poly.pdbx_seq_one_letter_code
_entity_poly.pdbx_strand_id
1 'polypeptide(L)'
;MADHSPSFAKTIASKKEWAQKTHAQLVDRLECNSLGGWSDAQVFRQGKREVPYVLTWNLLASYARKQKMTYEKYGHTGLQNDVLPVFESGFAKHCDDVCKKMAVTKDDPWLIGHFSDNELPFVSKDVLKRFLKTSSRGESHAAAAQFLERKGIKEDAIKSEHDTEFMALVLKAYYKTVHDAMHKYDPNHL
;
A
#
# COMPACT_ATOMS: atom_id res chain seq x y z
N MET A 1 18.51 -9.95 -17.68
CA MET A 1 19.75 -9.15 -17.58
C MET A 1 19.94 -8.82 -16.11
N ALA A 2 21.12 -9.09 -15.54
CA ALA A 2 21.34 -8.96 -14.10
C ALA A 2 21.21 -7.49 -13.66
N ASP A 3 20.25 -7.25 -12.77
CA ASP A 3 19.78 -5.93 -12.31
C ASP A 3 20.69 -5.38 -11.20
N HIS A 4 21.98 -5.26 -11.50
CA HIS A 4 22.99 -4.89 -10.50
C HIS A 4 23.86 -3.75 -11.00
N SER A 5 24.08 -2.76 -10.12
CA SER A 5 24.99 -1.66 -10.43
C SER A 5 26.41 -2.18 -10.70
N PRO A 6 27.21 -1.50 -11.51
CA PRO A 6 28.60 -1.89 -11.78
C PRO A 6 29.47 -2.02 -10.52
N SER A 7 29.07 -1.40 -9.39
CA SER A 7 29.76 -1.53 -8.10
C SER A 7 29.38 -2.82 -7.36
N PHE A 8 28.10 -3.21 -7.42
CA PHE A 8 27.61 -4.45 -6.82
C PHE A 8 28.29 -5.67 -7.43
N ALA A 9 28.33 -5.76 -8.76
CA ALA A 9 28.94 -6.89 -9.46
C ALA A 9 30.46 -7.02 -9.25
N LYS A 10 31.15 -5.94 -8.85
CA LYS A 10 32.59 -5.97 -8.57
C LYS A 10 32.95 -6.60 -7.21
N THR A 11 32.00 -6.66 -6.27
CA THR A 11 32.27 -7.04 -4.87
C THR A 11 31.36 -8.15 -4.35
N ILE A 12 30.27 -8.44 -5.07
CA ILE A 12 29.28 -9.46 -4.70
C ILE A 12 28.92 -10.26 -5.95
N ALA A 13 29.21 -11.56 -5.94
CA ALA A 13 29.02 -12.45 -7.08
C ALA A 13 27.55 -12.90 -7.27
N SER A 14 26.71 -12.79 -6.24
CA SER A 14 25.28 -13.17 -6.32
C SER A 14 24.40 -12.49 -5.27
N LYS A 15 23.08 -12.45 -5.52
CA LYS A 15 22.09 -12.03 -4.50
C LYS A 15 22.19 -12.85 -3.20
N LYS A 16 22.51 -14.15 -3.30
CA LYS A 16 22.68 -15.01 -2.12
C LYS A 16 23.89 -14.59 -1.29
N GLU A 17 25.01 -14.31 -1.94
CA GLU A 17 26.21 -13.82 -1.25
C GLU A 17 25.96 -12.44 -0.62
N TRP A 18 25.25 -11.55 -1.32
CA TRP A 18 24.84 -10.25 -0.77
C TRP A 18 24.00 -10.44 0.50
N ALA A 19 22.94 -11.26 0.44
CA ALA A 19 22.08 -11.50 1.60
C ALA A 19 22.86 -12.08 2.79
N GLN A 20 23.81 -13.00 2.55
CA GLN A 20 24.68 -13.54 3.61
C GLN A 20 25.58 -12.47 4.24
N LYS A 21 26.24 -11.63 3.42
CA LYS A 21 27.08 -10.54 3.93
C LYS A 21 26.25 -9.49 4.67
N THR A 22 25.07 -9.15 4.15
CA THR A 22 24.14 -8.20 4.78
C THR A 22 23.59 -8.77 6.09
N HIS A 23 23.24 -10.05 6.16
CA HIS A 23 22.83 -10.70 7.40
C HIS A 23 23.95 -10.61 8.47
N ALA A 24 25.19 -10.96 8.11
CA ALA A 24 26.32 -10.88 9.03
C ALA A 24 26.54 -9.46 9.58
N GLN A 25 26.26 -8.43 8.78
CA GLN A 25 26.39 -7.05 9.22
C GLN A 25 25.19 -6.58 10.04
N LEU A 26 23.97 -6.69 9.50
CA LEU A 26 22.78 -6.11 10.13
C LEU A 26 22.31 -6.93 11.32
N VAL A 27 22.27 -8.26 11.18
CA VAL A 27 21.70 -9.15 12.21
C VAL A 27 22.77 -9.57 13.20
N ASP A 28 23.89 -10.12 12.73
CA ASP A 28 24.88 -10.71 13.64
C ASP A 28 25.77 -9.68 14.33
N ARG A 29 26.07 -8.55 13.67
CA ARG A 29 26.93 -7.50 14.23
C ARG A 29 26.17 -6.31 14.81
N LEU A 30 25.13 -5.82 14.11
CA LEU A 30 24.36 -4.64 14.52
C LEU A 30 23.08 -5.00 15.26
N GLU A 31 22.79 -6.29 15.43
CA GLU A 31 21.66 -6.79 16.22
C GLU A 31 20.28 -6.27 15.76
N CYS A 32 20.16 -5.92 14.47
CA CYS A 32 18.85 -5.69 13.86
C CYS A 32 18.02 -6.98 13.95
N ASN A 33 16.79 -6.85 14.44
CA ASN A 33 15.93 -7.98 14.77
C ASN A 33 14.90 -8.31 13.67
N SER A 34 14.88 -7.55 12.58
CA SER A 34 13.93 -7.76 11.49
C SER A 34 14.39 -7.12 10.17
N LEU A 35 13.79 -7.57 9.08
CA LEU A 35 13.87 -6.96 7.76
C LEU A 35 12.65 -6.05 7.56
N GLY A 36 12.89 -4.78 7.23
CA GLY A 36 11.83 -3.79 7.02
C GLY A 36 11.09 -3.94 5.68
N GLY A 37 10.17 -3.00 5.42
CA GLY A 37 9.43 -2.93 4.15
C GLY A 37 10.36 -2.91 2.92
N TRP A 38 9.89 -3.48 1.82
CA TRP A 38 10.63 -3.63 0.55
C TRP A 38 11.93 -4.45 0.61
N SER A 39 12.14 -5.23 1.67
CA SER A 39 13.27 -6.16 1.74
C SER A 39 13.09 -7.35 0.80
N ASP A 40 14.20 -7.86 0.25
CA ASP A 40 14.29 -9.13 -0.50
C ASP A 40 14.16 -10.34 0.46
N ALA A 41 13.12 -10.37 1.31
CA ALA A 41 12.98 -11.31 2.43
C ALA A 41 13.11 -12.78 2.01
N GLN A 42 12.60 -13.15 0.83
CA GLN A 42 12.71 -14.51 0.29
C GLN A 42 14.17 -14.97 0.07
N VAL A 43 15.10 -14.06 -0.19
CA VAL A 43 16.53 -14.37 -0.33
C VAL A 43 17.16 -14.59 1.06
N PHE A 44 16.77 -13.79 2.05
CA PHE A 44 17.27 -13.90 3.43
C PHE A 44 16.74 -15.16 4.14
N ARG A 45 15.52 -15.61 3.82
CA ARG A 45 14.93 -16.87 4.31
C ARG A 45 15.73 -18.12 3.90
N GLN A 46 16.56 -18.04 2.86
CA GLN A 46 17.45 -19.13 2.45
C GLN A 46 18.80 -19.12 3.21
N GLY A 47 18.97 -18.20 4.16
CA GLY A 47 20.14 -18.08 5.01
C GLY A 47 20.22 -19.17 6.08
N LYS A 48 21.32 -19.17 6.85
CA LYS A 48 21.50 -20.13 7.95
C LYS A 48 20.62 -19.84 9.17
N ARG A 49 20.24 -18.58 9.37
CA ARG A 49 19.41 -18.09 10.46
C ARG A 49 18.25 -17.33 9.84
N GLU A 50 17.03 -17.72 10.20
CA GLU A 50 15.83 -17.00 9.79
C GLU A 50 15.72 -15.69 10.59
N VAL A 51 15.17 -14.67 9.93
CA VAL A 51 15.06 -13.31 10.47
C VAL A 51 13.62 -12.86 10.26
N PRO A 52 12.97 -12.29 11.28
CA PRO A 52 11.63 -11.76 11.14
C PRO A 52 11.53 -10.74 10.01
N TYR A 53 10.41 -10.71 9.29
CA TYR A 53 10.26 -9.82 8.13
C TYR A 53 8.82 -9.34 7.97
N VAL A 54 8.65 -8.33 7.11
CA VAL A 54 7.35 -7.79 6.70
C VAL A 54 7.21 -7.80 5.18
N LEU A 55 5.98 -7.86 4.68
CA LEU A 55 5.67 -7.79 3.24
C LEU A 55 4.92 -6.51 2.91
N THR A 56 5.15 -5.93 1.73
CA THR A 56 4.48 -4.69 1.27
C THR A 56 3.75 -4.94 -0.06
N TRP A 57 2.47 -4.56 -0.14
CA TRP A 57 1.58 -5.01 -1.22
C TRP A 57 1.16 -3.95 -2.24
N ASN A 58 1.18 -2.67 -1.87
CA ASN A 58 0.73 -1.55 -2.71
C ASN A 58 -0.70 -1.74 -3.25
N LEU A 59 -1.66 -2.13 -2.41
CA LEU A 59 -3.02 -2.52 -2.83
C LEU A 59 -3.75 -1.38 -3.56
N LEU A 60 -3.84 -0.19 -2.97
CA LEU A 60 -4.47 0.98 -3.58
C LEU A 60 -3.60 1.57 -4.69
N ALA A 61 -2.29 1.70 -4.47
CA ALA A 61 -1.40 2.28 -5.47
C ALA A 61 -1.38 1.45 -6.77
N SER A 62 -1.40 0.12 -6.67
CA SER A 62 -1.48 -0.77 -7.85
C SER A 62 -2.84 -0.73 -8.54
N TYR A 63 -3.94 -0.57 -7.79
CA TYR A 63 -5.27 -0.36 -8.37
C TYR A 63 -5.34 0.98 -9.12
N ALA A 64 -4.91 2.07 -8.50
CA ALA A 64 -4.88 3.39 -9.11
C ALA A 64 -4.02 3.40 -10.39
N ARG A 65 -2.89 2.67 -10.40
CA ARG A 65 -2.06 2.49 -11.60
C ARG A 65 -2.82 1.79 -12.72
N LYS A 66 -3.58 0.74 -12.41
CA LYS A 66 -4.45 0.03 -13.37
C LYS A 66 -5.52 0.96 -13.96
N GLN A 67 -6.04 1.89 -13.15
CA GLN A 67 -7.00 2.92 -13.58
C GLN A 67 -6.34 4.13 -14.27
N LYS A 68 -5.00 4.13 -14.45
CA LYS A 68 -4.24 5.25 -15.03
C LYS A 68 -4.41 6.56 -14.25
N MET A 69 -4.59 6.45 -12.93
CA MET A 69 -4.77 7.56 -12.00
C MET A 69 -3.48 7.97 -11.29
N THR A 70 -2.33 7.42 -11.67
CA THR A 70 -1.05 7.65 -10.98
C THR A 70 -0.10 8.49 -11.81
N TYR A 71 0.82 9.19 -11.14
CA TYR A 71 1.98 9.82 -11.74
C TYR A 71 3.23 9.57 -10.88
N GLU A 72 4.42 9.75 -11.47
CA GLU A 72 5.67 9.59 -10.73
C GLU A 72 5.92 10.79 -9.81
N LYS A 73 6.22 10.50 -8.54
CA LYS A 73 6.68 11.47 -7.56
C LYS A 73 7.99 10.95 -6.96
N TYR A 74 8.87 11.84 -6.52
CA TYR A 74 10.16 11.43 -6.01
C TYR A 74 10.00 10.47 -4.81
N GLY A 75 10.47 9.23 -4.96
CA GLY A 75 10.42 8.20 -3.91
C GLY A 75 9.08 7.48 -3.72
N HIS A 76 7.97 7.91 -4.34
CA HIS A 76 6.67 7.24 -4.17
C HIS A 76 5.68 7.49 -5.33
N THR A 77 4.53 6.79 -5.32
CA THR A 77 3.49 6.95 -6.36
C THR A 77 2.54 8.09 -5.99
N GLY A 78 2.42 9.10 -6.85
CA GLY A 78 1.41 10.16 -6.72
C GLY A 78 0.05 9.73 -7.29
N LEU A 79 -1.05 10.24 -6.72
CA LEU A 79 -2.42 10.03 -7.21
C LEU A 79 -2.97 11.31 -7.81
N GLN A 80 -3.63 11.21 -8.97
CA GLN A 80 -4.32 12.34 -9.60
C GLN A 80 -5.28 13.00 -8.61
N ASN A 81 -5.09 14.31 -8.41
CA ASN A 81 -5.85 15.13 -7.47
C ASN A 81 -5.85 14.64 -6.01
N ASP A 82 -4.89 13.80 -5.60
CA ASP A 82 -4.88 13.12 -4.29
C ASP A 82 -6.19 12.36 -3.99
N VAL A 83 -6.86 11.84 -5.03
CA VAL A 83 -8.10 11.05 -4.88
C VAL A 83 -7.77 9.58 -4.69
N LEU A 84 -8.32 9.00 -3.62
CA LEU A 84 -8.25 7.57 -3.35
C LEU A 84 -9.47 6.88 -3.97
N PRO A 85 -9.29 6.00 -4.98
CA PRO A 85 -10.40 5.37 -5.71
C PRO A 85 -11.02 4.18 -4.93
N VAL A 86 -11.30 4.40 -3.64
CA VAL A 86 -11.77 3.37 -2.69
C VAL A 86 -13.22 3.00 -2.88
N PHE A 87 -13.99 3.87 -3.54
CA PHE A 87 -15.41 3.65 -3.84
C PHE A 87 -15.63 2.98 -5.19
N GLU A 88 -14.60 2.84 -6.02
CA GLU A 88 -14.74 2.18 -7.32
C GLU A 88 -15.00 0.68 -7.11
N SER A 89 -16.04 0.15 -7.76
CA SER A 89 -16.49 -1.24 -7.66
C SER A 89 -15.41 -2.28 -7.94
N GLY A 90 -14.40 -1.92 -8.74
CA GLY A 90 -13.25 -2.77 -9.04
C GLY A 90 -12.20 -2.87 -7.92
N PHE A 91 -12.21 -1.96 -6.93
CA PHE A 91 -11.15 -1.87 -5.91
C PHE A 91 -11.12 -3.10 -5.01
N ALA A 92 -12.27 -3.50 -4.44
CA ALA A 92 -12.36 -4.66 -3.55
C ALA A 92 -11.92 -5.96 -4.25
N LYS A 93 -12.34 -6.16 -5.51
CA LYS A 93 -11.90 -7.31 -6.30
C LYS A 93 -10.39 -7.29 -6.55
N HIS A 94 -9.82 -6.11 -6.83
CA HIS A 94 -8.38 -5.96 -7.02
C HIS A 94 -7.60 -6.32 -5.74
N CYS A 95 -8.05 -5.84 -4.56
CA CYS A 95 -7.47 -6.22 -3.28
C CYS A 95 -7.51 -7.74 -3.07
N ASP A 96 -8.67 -8.39 -3.28
CA ASP A 96 -8.81 -9.86 -3.18
C ASP A 96 -7.82 -10.59 -4.09
N ASP A 97 -7.71 -10.16 -5.35
CA ASP A 97 -6.84 -10.80 -6.33
C ASP A 97 -5.34 -10.66 -5.98
N VAL A 98 -4.91 -9.51 -5.43
CA VAL A 98 -3.52 -9.32 -4.98
C VAL A 98 -3.24 -10.12 -3.70
N CYS A 99 -4.16 -10.11 -2.73
CA CYS A 99 -3.98 -10.72 -1.42
C CYS A 99 -3.92 -12.27 -1.46
N LYS A 100 -4.41 -12.92 -2.53
CA LYS A 100 -4.22 -14.38 -2.74
C LYS A 100 -2.78 -14.85 -2.59
N LYS A 101 -1.81 -13.99 -2.91
CA LYS A 101 -0.38 -14.28 -2.79
C LYS A 101 0.08 -14.44 -1.33
N MET A 102 -0.64 -13.88 -0.35
CA MET A 102 -0.32 -14.00 1.08
C MET A 102 -0.47 -15.44 1.59
N ALA A 103 -1.33 -16.25 0.97
CA ALA A 103 -1.56 -17.63 1.36
C ALA A 103 -0.27 -18.50 1.34
N VAL A 104 0.75 -18.09 0.57
CA VAL A 104 2.05 -18.77 0.50
C VAL A 104 2.82 -18.68 1.82
N THR A 105 2.62 -17.62 2.60
CA THR A 105 3.36 -17.36 3.85
C THR A 105 2.46 -17.30 5.08
N LYS A 106 1.17 -17.68 4.95
CA LYS A 106 0.17 -17.51 6.02
C LYS A 106 0.46 -18.26 7.32
N ASP A 107 1.32 -19.27 7.29
CA ASP A 107 1.71 -20.05 8.48
C ASP A 107 3.21 -19.87 8.80
N ASP A 108 3.90 -18.89 8.19
CA ASP A 108 5.33 -18.65 8.42
C ASP A 108 5.56 -17.89 9.74
N PRO A 109 6.14 -18.51 10.78
CA PRO A 109 6.32 -17.87 12.08
C PRO A 109 7.31 -16.69 12.08
N TRP A 110 8.06 -16.48 10.99
CA TRP A 110 8.98 -15.34 10.84
C TRP A 110 8.35 -14.15 10.13
N LEU A 111 7.15 -14.32 9.57
CA LEU A 111 6.41 -13.18 9.05
C LEU A 111 5.81 -12.41 10.24
N ILE A 112 6.21 -11.16 10.41
CA ILE A 112 5.61 -10.28 11.43
C ILE A 112 4.22 -9.84 10.97
N GLY A 113 4.10 -9.44 9.70
CA GLY A 113 2.88 -8.89 9.14
C GLY A 113 3.07 -8.16 7.82
N HIS A 114 2.06 -7.38 7.46
CA HIS A 114 1.90 -6.84 6.12
C HIS A 114 1.64 -5.33 6.12
N PHE A 115 2.35 -4.60 5.27
CA PHE A 115 2.01 -3.25 4.86
C PHE A 115 1.13 -3.27 3.62
N SER A 116 -0.07 -2.69 3.70
CA SER A 116 -1.00 -2.66 2.57
C SER A 116 -0.55 -1.72 1.45
N ASP A 117 -0.08 -0.52 1.79
CA ASP A 117 0.36 0.53 0.88
C ASP A 117 1.44 1.40 1.54
N ASN A 118 2.00 2.34 0.78
CA ASN A 118 2.96 3.32 1.25
C ASN A 118 2.53 4.74 0.87
N GLU A 119 2.63 5.68 1.83
CA GLU A 119 2.46 7.13 1.64
C GLU A 119 1.24 7.54 0.81
N LEU A 120 0.09 6.94 1.11
CA LEU A 120 -1.18 7.37 0.52
C LEU A 120 -1.49 8.82 0.89
N PRO A 121 -2.04 9.63 -0.04
CA PRO A 121 -2.24 11.05 0.20
C PRO A 121 -3.52 11.30 1.02
N PHE A 122 -3.45 11.06 2.32
CA PHE A 122 -4.52 11.38 3.26
C PHE A 122 -4.57 12.89 3.53
N VAL A 123 -5.18 13.64 2.61
CA VAL A 123 -5.34 15.10 2.73
C VAL A 123 -6.54 15.48 3.60
N SER A 124 -6.46 16.60 4.31
CA SER A 124 -7.52 17.10 5.20
C SER A 124 -8.26 18.32 4.66
N LYS A 125 -7.89 18.81 3.47
CA LYS A 125 -8.45 20.01 2.84
C LYS A 125 -8.85 19.75 1.40
N ASP A 126 -9.98 20.34 1.00
CA ASP A 126 -10.58 20.25 -0.33
C ASP A 126 -10.86 18.82 -0.79
N VAL A 127 -11.01 17.88 0.15
CA VAL A 127 -11.24 16.45 -0.13
C VAL A 127 -12.49 16.29 -0.99
N LEU A 128 -13.60 16.90 -0.59
CA LEU A 128 -14.86 16.84 -1.32
C LEU A 128 -14.71 17.43 -2.72
N LYS A 129 -14.08 18.61 -2.84
CA LYS A 129 -13.85 19.25 -4.14
C LYS A 129 -12.97 18.41 -5.06
N ARG A 130 -11.95 17.72 -4.52
CA ARG A 130 -11.09 16.82 -5.30
C ARG A 130 -11.89 15.65 -5.88
N PHE A 131 -12.75 15.03 -5.07
CA PHE A 131 -13.61 13.94 -5.53
C PHE A 131 -14.68 14.42 -6.53
N LEU A 132 -15.31 15.59 -6.30
CA LEU A 132 -16.26 16.19 -7.23
C LEU A 132 -15.63 16.57 -8.59
N LYS A 133 -14.33 16.85 -8.63
CA LYS A 133 -13.58 17.11 -9.88
C LYS A 133 -13.28 15.83 -10.68
N THR A 134 -13.49 14.64 -10.12
CA THR A 134 -13.40 13.40 -10.90
C THR A 134 -14.58 13.30 -11.88
N SER A 135 -14.52 12.33 -12.80
CA SER A 135 -15.59 12.11 -13.79
C SER A 135 -16.96 12.08 -13.11
N SER A 136 -17.92 12.86 -13.59
CA SER A 136 -19.29 12.89 -13.04
C SER A 136 -20.04 11.56 -13.18
N ARG A 137 -19.52 10.65 -14.02
CA ARG A 137 -20.01 9.26 -14.15
C ARG A 137 -19.24 8.26 -13.28
N GLY A 138 -18.21 8.70 -12.56
CA GLY A 138 -17.36 7.87 -11.72
C GLY A 138 -17.92 7.68 -10.31
N GLU A 139 -17.59 6.56 -9.69
CA GLU A 139 -18.12 6.17 -8.37
C GLU A 139 -17.57 7.08 -7.26
N SER A 140 -16.32 7.53 -7.41
CA SER A 140 -15.71 8.52 -6.51
C SER A 140 -16.45 9.87 -6.52
N HIS A 141 -16.83 10.38 -7.70
CA HIS A 141 -17.65 11.61 -7.80
C HIS A 141 -19.01 11.41 -7.13
N ALA A 142 -19.69 10.29 -7.46
CA ALA A 142 -20.99 9.97 -6.92
C ALA A 142 -20.97 9.88 -5.37
N ALA A 143 -19.92 9.30 -4.79
CA ALA A 143 -19.78 9.20 -3.34
C ALA A 143 -19.71 10.59 -2.66
N ALA A 144 -18.97 11.54 -3.24
CA ALA A 144 -18.89 12.91 -2.73
C ALA A 144 -20.20 13.68 -2.91
N ALA A 145 -20.83 13.58 -4.09
CA ALA A 145 -22.11 14.22 -4.38
C ALA A 145 -23.21 13.74 -3.42
N GLN A 146 -23.31 12.42 -3.20
CA GLN A 146 -24.27 11.84 -2.25
C GLN A 146 -23.97 12.23 -0.80
N PHE A 147 -22.70 12.40 -0.43
CA PHE A 147 -22.35 12.89 0.91
C PHE A 147 -22.89 14.32 1.13
N LEU A 148 -22.71 15.21 0.16
CA LEU A 148 -23.24 16.57 0.22
C LEU A 148 -24.77 16.60 0.26
N GLU A 149 -25.42 15.80 -0.60
CA GLU A 149 -26.88 15.66 -0.64
C GLU A 149 -27.44 15.21 0.71
N ARG A 150 -26.88 14.15 1.30
CA ARG A 150 -27.31 13.64 2.63
C ARG A 150 -27.15 14.66 3.75
N LYS A 151 -26.17 15.55 3.64
CA LYS A 151 -25.92 16.60 4.62
C LYS A 151 -26.69 17.90 4.33
N GLY A 152 -27.34 18.02 3.18
CA GLY A 152 -27.98 19.26 2.74
C GLY A 152 -26.99 20.41 2.51
N ILE A 153 -25.74 20.10 2.13
CA ILE A 153 -24.67 21.08 1.94
C ILE A 153 -24.48 21.33 0.44
N LYS A 154 -24.43 22.60 0.04
CA LYS A 154 -24.05 23.00 -1.32
C LYS A 154 -22.53 23.08 -1.46
N GLU A 155 -22.01 22.93 -2.69
CA GLU A 155 -20.56 22.93 -2.94
C GLU A 155 -19.83 24.21 -2.48
N ASP A 156 -20.48 25.36 -2.58
CA ASP A 156 -19.98 26.67 -2.13
C ASP A 156 -19.98 26.84 -0.60
N ALA A 157 -20.70 25.97 0.11
CA ALA A 157 -20.81 25.95 1.56
C ALA A 157 -19.94 24.88 2.24
N ILE A 158 -19.05 24.21 1.48
CA ILE A 158 -18.12 23.21 2.04
C ILE A 158 -17.14 23.88 3.01
N LYS A 159 -16.97 23.27 4.18
CA LYS A 159 -16.05 23.66 5.26
C LYS A 159 -15.08 22.51 5.54
N SER A 160 -14.00 22.81 6.26
CA SER A 160 -12.98 21.83 6.65
C SER A 160 -13.53 20.66 7.48
N GLU A 161 -14.59 20.88 8.26
CA GLU A 161 -15.26 19.82 9.02
C GLU A 161 -15.91 18.78 8.09
N HIS A 162 -16.53 19.23 6.98
CA HIS A 162 -17.13 18.35 5.98
C HIS A 162 -16.05 17.55 5.24
N ASP A 163 -14.92 18.18 4.90
CA ASP A 163 -13.77 17.49 4.30
C ASP A 163 -13.20 16.41 5.23
N THR A 164 -13.11 16.71 6.52
CA THR A 164 -12.62 15.78 7.55
C THR A 164 -13.56 14.59 7.72
N GLU A 165 -14.88 14.85 7.79
CA GLU A 165 -15.89 13.80 7.84
C GLU A 165 -15.86 12.91 6.59
N PHE A 166 -15.74 13.51 5.40
CA PHE A 166 -15.68 12.75 4.17
C PHE A 166 -14.38 11.94 4.04
N MET A 167 -13.23 12.50 4.45
CA MET A 167 -11.98 11.74 4.52
C MET A 167 -12.07 10.57 5.52
N ALA A 168 -12.77 10.73 6.64
CA ALA A 168 -13.02 9.61 7.56
C ALA A 168 -13.82 8.48 6.89
N LEU A 169 -14.78 8.80 6.01
CA LEU A 169 -15.49 7.80 5.20
C LEU A 169 -14.57 7.12 4.17
N VAL A 170 -13.70 7.88 3.51
CA VAL A 170 -12.68 7.36 2.57
C VAL A 170 -11.74 6.39 3.30
N LEU A 171 -11.22 6.78 4.47
CA LEU A 171 -10.35 5.95 5.30
C LEU A 171 -11.06 4.68 5.77
N LYS A 172 -12.31 4.80 6.21
CA LYS A 172 -13.12 3.64 6.62
C LYS A 172 -13.31 2.66 5.47
N ALA A 173 -13.63 3.14 4.27
CA ALA A 173 -13.78 2.30 3.08
C ALA A 173 -12.46 1.62 2.70
N TYR A 174 -11.36 2.36 2.71
CA TYR A 174 -10.02 1.84 2.45
C TYR A 174 -9.62 0.74 3.44
N TYR A 175 -9.55 1.07 4.74
CA TYR A 175 -9.06 0.15 5.76
C TYR A 175 -9.94 -1.08 5.89
N LYS A 176 -11.28 -0.94 5.79
CA LYS A 176 -12.17 -2.10 5.78
C LYS A 176 -11.89 -3.03 4.60
N THR A 177 -11.82 -2.48 3.39
CA THR A 177 -11.63 -3.28 2.18
C THR A 177 -10.29 -4.02 2.19
N VAL A 178 -9.23 -3.31 2.60
CA VAL A 178 -7.88 -3.85 2.70
C VAL A 178 -7.80 -4.90 3.80
N HIS A 179 -8.28 -4.61 5.01
CA HIS A 179 -8.31 -5.55 6.13
C HIS A 179 -9.03 -6.84 5.74
N ASP A 180 -10.26 -6.73 5.21
CA ASP A 180 -11.07 -7.90 4.90
C ASP A 180 -10.40 -8.78 3.83
N ALA A 181 -9.77 -8.17 2.83
CA ALA A 181 -9.03 -8.89 1.80
C ALA A 181 -7.77 -9.58 2.35
N MET A 182 -7.00 -8.89 3.19
CA MET A 182 -5.77 -9.43 3.79
C MET A 182 -6.07 -10.57 4.75
N HIS A 183 -6.97 -10.32 5.71
CA HIS A 183 -7.35 -11.28 6.74
C HIS A 183 -7.95 -12.57 6.16
N LYS A 184 -8.63 -12.48 5.01
CA LYS A 184 -9.15 -13.66 4.29
C LYS A 184 -8.05 -14.63 3.85
N TYR A 185 -6.87 -14.14 3.47
CA TYR A 185 -5.78 -14.98 2.94
C TYR A 185 -4.63 -15.20 3.93
N ASP A 186 -4.53 -14.35 4.95
CA ASP A 186 -3.58 -14.50 6.04
C ASP A 186 -4.19 -14.01 7.37
N PRO A 187 -4.90 -14.88 8.10
CA PRO A 187 -5.52 -14.52 9.37
C PRO A 187 -4.57 -14.59 10.58
N ASN A 188 -3.33 -15.06 10.38
CA ASN A 188 -2.41 -15.39 11.47
C ASN A 188 -1.41 -14.26 11.77
N HIS A 189 -1.21 -13.34 10.82
CA HIS A 189 -0.23 -12.25 10.93
C HIS A 189 -0.88 -10.87 11.05
N LEU A 190 -0.07 -9.88 11.44
CA LEU A 190 -0.47 -8.47 11.59
C LEU A 190 -0.74 -7.77 10.24
#